data_AF-Q4SNX7-F1
#
_entry.id   AF-Q4SNX7-F1
#
_cell.length_a   1.000
_cell.length_b   1.000
_cell.length_c   1.000
_cell.angle_alpha   90.00
_cell.angle_beta   90.00
_cell.angle_gamma   90.00
#
_symmetry.space_group_name_H-M   'P 1'
#
loop_
_entity.id
_entity.type
_entity.pdbx_description
1 polymer ?
#
loop_
_entity_poly.entity_id
_entity_poly.type
_entity_poly.pdbx_seq_one_letter_code
_entity_poly.pdbx_strand_id
1 'polypeptide(L)' 'MQAEGPLVQSIYYGRIGSEVTEMLLARFGRDGSFLLRDSETVAGAYCLCVRKAPFVHTFRLVS' A
#
# COMPACT_ATOMS: atom_id res chain seq x y z
N MET A 1 20.11 -19.07 14.34
CA MET A 1 18.65 -19.03 14.32
C MET A 1 18.25 -17.86 13.43
N GLN A 2 17.81 -18.13 12.21
CA GLN A 2 17.20 -17.10 11.37
C GLN A 2 15.86 -16.79 12.04
N ALA A 3 15.75 -15.62 12.66
CA ALA A 3 14.46 -15.16 13.16
C ALA A 3 13.59 -14.95 11.92
N GLU A 4 12.64 -15.85 11.69
CA GLU A 4 11.50 -15.62 10.82
C GLU A 4 10.96 -14.25 11.21
N GLY A 5 11.07 -13.26 10.30
CA GLY A 5 10.64 -11.90 10.57
C GLY A 5 9.17 -11.87 11.03
N PRO A 6 8.72 -10.82 11.74
CA PRO A 6 7.32 -10.71 12.14
C PRO A 6 6.43 -11.00 10.93
N LEU A 7 5.47 -11.91 11.11
CA LEU A 7 4.55 -12.36 10.05
C LEU A 7 4.08 -11.14 9.27
N VAL A 8 4.32 -11.13 7.95
CA VAL A 8 3.86 -10.05 7.07
C VAL A 8 2.34 -10.07 7.12
N GLN A 9 1.76 -9.14 7.87
CA GLN A 9 0.33 -8.95 7.88
C GLN A 9 -0.10 -8.58 6.45
N SER A 10 -1.06 -9.31 5.89
CA SER A 10 -1.62 -8.97 4.58
C SER A 10 -2.35 -7.63 4.69
N ILE A 11 -1.85 -6.60 3.99
CA ILE A 11 -2.36 -5.23 4.08
C ILE A 11 -3.20 -4.92 2.83
N TYR A 12 -4.47 -5.33 2.82
CA TYR A 12 -5.41 -5.06 1.73
C TYR A 12 -6.60 -4.23 2.23
N TYR A 13 -6.86 -3.10 1.58
CA TYR A 13 -7.87 -2.11 1.98
C TYR A 13 -9.08 -2.03 1.05
N GLY A 14 -9.13 -2.83 -0.01
CA GLY A 14 -10.25 -2.80 -0.96
C GLY A 14 -10.33 -1.49 -1.74
N ARG A 15 -11.55 -0.98 -1.93
CA ARG A 15 -11.86 0.20 -2.77
C ARG A 15 -11.67 1.51 -2.02
N ILE A 16 -10.44 1.80 -1.61
CA ILE A 16 -10.06 3.13 -1.13
C ILE A 16 -9.41 3.96 -2.24
N GLY A 17 -9.58 5.27 -2.18
CA GLY A 17 -8.97 6.20 -3.12
C GLY A 17 -7.52 6.58 -2.78
N SER A 18 -6.86 7.31 -3.68
CA SER A 18 -5.48 7.79 -3.46
C SER A 18 -5.37 8.69 -2.23
N GLU A 19 -6.31 9.62 -2.03
CA GLU A 19 -6.29 10.56 -0.90
C GLU A 19 -6.35 9.84 0.46
N VAL A 20 -7.26 8.87 0.61
CA VAL A 20 -7.37 8.05 1.82
C VAL A 20 -6.09 7.24 2.04
N THR A 21 -5.51 6.72 0.96
CA THR A 21 -4.25 5.96 1.02
C THR A 21 -3.09 6.82 1.50
N GLU A 22 -2.96 8.01 0.94
CA GLU A 22 -1.93 8.99 1.31
C GLU A 22 -2.09 9.43 2.76
N MET A 23 -3.31 9.73 3.20
CA MET A 23 -3.61 10.07 4.59
C MET A 23 -3.20 8.95 5.55
N LEU A 24 -3.59 7.70 5.27
CA LEU A 24 -3.29 6.56 6.12
C LEU A 24 -1.77 6.32 6.25
N LEU A 25 -1.06 6.34 5.12
CA LEU A 25 0.38 6.15 5.10
C LEU A 25 1.10 7.34 5.75
N ALA A 26 0.67 8.58 5.51
CA ALA A 26 1.26 9.76 6.14
C ALA A 26 1.09 9.73 7.67
N ARG A 27 -0.10 9.35 8.15
CA ARG A 27 -0.46 9.39 9.57
C ARG A 27 0.07 8.21 10.39
N PHE A 28 0.04 7.01 9.83
CA PHE A 28 0.35 5.77 10.56
C PHE A 28 1.57 5.02 10.01
N GLY A 29 2.02 5.35 8.80
CA GLY A 29 3.14 4.69 8.14
C GLY A 29 4.50 5.28 8.52
N ARG A 30 5.52 4.44 8.41
CA ARG A 30 6.94 4.84 8.33
C ARG A 30 7.47 4.55 6.93
N ASP A 31 8.70 4.94 6.63
CA ASP A 31 9.29 4.60 5.33
C ASP A 31 9.32 3.08 5.11
N GLY A 32 8.86 2.66 3.94
CA GLY A 32 8.65 1.26 3.59
C GLY A 32 7.30 0.68 4.04
N SER A 33 6.48 1.39 4.82
CA SER A 33 5.08 0.98 5.04
C SER A 33 4.33 0.97 3.73
N PHE A 34 3.49 -0.04 3.53
CA PHE A 34 2.76 -0.23 2.28
C PHE A 34 1.33 -0.72 2.52
N LEU A 35 0.48 -0.57 1.51
CA LEU A 35 -0.84 -1.20 1.44
C LEU A 35 -1.21 -1.52 0.00
N LEU A 36 -2.12 -2.48 -0.18
CA LEU A 36 -2.78 -2.80 -1.44
C LEU A 36 -4.20 -2.28 -1.44
N ARG A 37 -4.65 -1.79 -2.59
CA ARG A 37 -6.03 -1.35 -2.85
C ARG A 37 -6.46 -1.71 -4.27
N ASP A 38 -7.75 -1.66 -4.54
CA ASP A 38 -8.28 -1.74 -5.90
C ASP A 38 -7.85 -0.52 -6.73
N SER A 39 -7.55 -0.74 -8.01
CA SER A 39 -7.32 0.33 -8.97
C SER A 39 -8.65 0.99 -9.35
N GLU A 40 -8.74 2.30 -9.13
CA GLU A 40 -9.91 3.11 -9.52
C GLU A 40 -10.00 3.33 -11.04
N THR A 41 -8.90 3.10 -11.76
CA THR A 41 -8.75 3.46 -13.18
C THR A 41 -8.71 2.25 -14.11
N VAL A 42 -8.41 1.06 -13.59
CA VAL A 42 -8.29 -0.18 -14.37
C VAL A 42 -8.97 -1.28 -13.59
N ALA A 43 -10.13 -1.75 -14.10
CA ALA A 43 -10.90 -2.81 -13.46
C ALA A 43 -10.08 -4.10 -13.36
N GLY A 44 -10.13 -4.77 -12.20
CA GLY A 44 -9.40 -6.01 -11.93
C GLY A 44 -7.91 -5.84 -11.64
N ALA A 45 -7.38 -4.62 -11.70
CA ALA A 45 -5.99 -4.33 -11.30
C ALA A 45 -5.92 -3.87 -9.83
N TYR A 46 -4.76 -4.09 -9.23
CA TYR A 46 -4.45 -3.60 -7.88
C TYR A 46 -3.46 -2.44 -7.93
N CYS A 47 -3.45 -1.64 -6.87
CA CYS A 47 -2.42 -0.62 -6.63
C CYS A 47 -1.65 -0.99 -5.37
N LEU A 48 -0.33 -1.15 -5.50
CA LEU A 48 0.62 -1.19 -4.40
C LEU A 48 1.05 0.24 -4.08
N CYS A 49 0.74 0.71 -2.87
CA CYS A 49 1.10 2.04 -2.41
C CYS A 49 2.16 1.93 -1.31
N VAL A 50 3.32 2.54 -1.51
CA VAL A 50 4.48 2.47 -0.60
C VAL A 50 4.86 3.86 -0.13
N ARG A 51 4.99 4.06 1.17
CA ARG A 51 5.45 5.32 1.77
C ARG A 51 6.95 5.46 1.66
N LYS A 52 7.38 6.61 1.16
CA LYS A 52 8.74 7.13 1.25
C LYS A 52 8.62 8.63 1.49
N ALA A 53 8.72 9.04 2.75
CA ALA A 53 8.42 10.41 3.15
C ALA A 53 9.17 11.43 2.28
N PRO A 54 8.48 12.52 1.84
CA PRO A 54 7.10 12.88 2.17
C PRO A 54 6.04 12.26 1.23
N PHE A 55 6.43 11.38 0.30
CA PHE A 55 5.57 10.90 -0.77
C PHE A 55 5.04 9.48 -0.55
N VAL A 56 3.98 9.16 -1.29
CA VAL A 56 3.51 7.79 -1.49
C VAL A 56 3.70 7.44 -2.96
N HIS A 57 4.48 6.39 -3.21
CA HIS A 57 4.64 5.83 -4.54
C HIS A 57 3.55 4.80 -4.80
N THR A 58 2.88 4.93 -5.94
CA THR A 58 1.82 4.00 -6.34
C THR A 58 2.24 3.23 -7.58
N PHE A 59 2.25 1.90 -7.48
CA PHE A 59 2.54 0.98 -8.57
C PHE A 59 1.28 0.18 -8.91
N ARG A 60 0.85 0.22 -10.16
CA ARG A 60 -0.27 -0.61 -10.61
C ARG A 60 0.23 -2.01 -10.92
N LEU A 61 -0.40 -3.00 -10.31
CA LEU A 61 -0.16 -4.42 -10.57
C LEU A 61 -1.23 -4.89 -11.56
N VAL A 62 -0.78 -5.27 -12.75
CA VAL A 62 -1.61 -5.86 -13.80
C VAL A 62 -1.17 -7.31 -14.01
N SER A 63 -2.13 -8.19 -14.27
CA SER A 63 -1.89 -9.60 -14.61
C SER A 63 -1.35 -9.75 -16.02
#